data_AF-A0A6M8HYW8-F1
#
_entry.id   AF-A0A6M8HYW8-F1
#
_cell.length_a   1.000
_cell.length_b   1.000
_cell.length_c   1.000
_cell.angle_alpha   90.00
_cell.angle_beta   90.00
_cell.angle_gamma   90.00
#
_symmetry.space_group_name_H-M   'P 1'
#
loop_
_entity.id
_entity.type
_entity.pdbx_description
1 polymer ?
#
loop_
_entity_poly.entity_id
_entity_poly.type
_entity_poly.pdbx_seq_one_letter_code
_entity_poly.pdbx_strand_id
1 'polypeptide(L)'
;MAKHRVHSIEFKRQLVAEYTAGETLHALAKRHDISRNLIRIWIAKAEVGAFDNEAEAADLLSGYEAKIAALERLVGRQALELEYLKGALKHGRSSRNVSMSVITGPVVSALPRDVG
;
A
#
# COMPACT_ATOMS: atom_id res chain seq x y z
N MET A 1 -24.92 9.59 17.42
CA MET A 1 -23.59 10.12 17.79
C MET A 1 -23.49 11.55 17.29
N ALA A 2 -23.12 12.52 18.13
CA ALA A 2 -22.99 13.92 17.72
C ALA A 2 -21.81 14.07 16.74
N LYS A 3 -22.08 14.60 15.54
CA LYS A 3 -21.06 14.90 14.53
C LYS A 3 -20.23 16.08 15.05
N HIS A 4 -18.99 15.83 15.47
CA HIS A 4 -18.09 16.90 15.87
C HIS A 4 -17.65 17.66 14.62
N ARG A 5 -17.70 19.00 14.68
CA ARG A 5 -17.25 19.86 13.58
C ARG A 5 -15.71 19.81 13.53
N VAL A 6 -15.17 19.40 12.39
CA VAL A 6 -13.73 19.38 12.12
C VAL A 6 -13.38 20.55 11.22
N HIS A 7 -12.35 21.30 11.58
CA HIS A 7 -11.84 22.43 10.80
C HIS A 7 -10.49 22.06 10.18
N SER A 8 -10.27 22.47 8.93
CA SER A 8 -9.00 22.26 8.23
C SER A 8 -7.85 23.02 8.90
N ILE A 9 -6.62 22.53 8.72
CA ILE A 9 -5.41 23.18 9.28
C ILE A 9 -5.23 24.57 8.67
N GLU A 10 -5.48 24.73 7.37
CA GLU A 10 -5.44 26.01 6.66
C GLU A 10 -6.35 27.06 7.30
N PHE A 11 -7.58 26.66 7.61
CA PHE A 11 -8.55 27.54 8.25
C PHE A 11 -8.12 27.95 9.67
N LYS A 12 -7.52 27.02 10.43
CA LYS A 12 -6.95 27.35 11.75
C LYS A 12 -5.78 28.33 11.62
N ARG A 13 -4.88 28.13 10.66
CA ARG A 13 -3.75 29.04 10.38
C ARG A 13 -4.24 30.43 9.97
N GLN A 14 -5.27 30.51 9.12
CA GLN A 14 -5.87 31.78 8.72
C GLN A 14 -6.40 32.57 9.93
N LEU A 15 -7.16 31.92 10.82
CA LEU A 15 -7.69 32.58 12.01
C LEU A 15 -6.61 33.10 12.94
N VAL A 16 -5.53 32.33 13.12
CA VAL A 16 -4.39 32.77 13.92
C VAL A 16 -3.70 33.95 13.26
N ALA A 17 -3.48 33.92 11.94
CA ALA A 17 -2.86 35.01 11.20
C ALA A 17 -3.67 36.31 11.30
N GLU A 18 -5.00 36.23 11.18
CA GLU A 18 -5.90 37.38 11.34
C GLU A 18 -5.85 37.95 12.76
N TYR A 19 -5.82 37.09 13.78
CA TYR A 19 -5.63 37.51 15.17
C TYR A 19 -4.28 38.22 15.37
N THR A 20 -3.19 37.67 14.84
CA THR A 20 -1.86 38.29 14.89
C THR A 20 -1.81 39.63 14.13
N ALA A 21 -2.62 39.78 13.07
CA ALA A 21 -2.80 41.04 12.35
C ALA A 21 -3.60 42.11 13.12
N GLY A 22 -4.08 41.79 14.33
CA GLY A 22 -4.75 42.73 15.23
C GLY A 22 -6.28 42.58 15.30
N GLU A 23 -6.87 41.58 14.64
CA GLU A 23 -8.30 41.30 14.78
C GLU A 23 -8.65 40.84 16.20
N THR A 24 -9.85 41.22 16.65
CA THR A 24 -10.29 40.85 17.99
C THR A 24 -10.86 39.43 18.03
N LEU A 25 -10.67 38.72 19.14
CA LEU A 25 -11.31 37.41 19.37
C LEU A 25 -12.84 37.47 19.21
N HIS A 26 -13.47 38.60 19.53
CA HIS A 26 -14.91 38.78 19.37
C HIS A 26 -15.31 38.83 17.89
N ALA A 27 -14.60 39.61 17.08
CA ALA A 27 -14.86 39.73 15.65
C ALA A 27 -14.68 38.39 14.95
N LEU A 28 -13.58 37.68 15.24
CA LEU A 28 -13.30 36.35 14.67
C LEU A 28 -14.36 35.32 15.07
N ALA A 29 -14.73 35.27 16.35
CA ALA A 29 -15.75 34.36 16.83
C ALA A 29 -17.11 34.59 16.15
N LYS A 30 -17.50 35.86 15.99
CA LYS A 30 -18.77 36.23 15.35
C LYS A 30 -18.76 35.93 13.85
N ARG A 31 -17.65 36.23 13.16
CA ARG A 31 -17.53 36.05 11.70
C ARG A 31 -17.56 34.59 11.29
N HIS A 32 -16.92 33.71 12.07
CA HIS A 32 -16.76 32.31 11.71
C HIS A 32 -17.67 31.34 12.48
N ASP A 33 -18.51 31.85 13.39
CA ASP A 33 -19.35 31.06 14.29
C ASP A 33 -18.54 30.03 15.10
N ILE A 34 -17.51 30.54 15.78
CA ILE A 34 -16.54 29.73 16.53
C ILE A 34 -16.44 30.27 17.95
N SER A 35 -16.35 29.37 18.92
CA SER A 35 -16.17 29.78 20.30
C SER A 35 -14.80 30.46 20.49
N ARG A 36 -14.79 31.59 21.22
CA ARG A 36 -13.54 32.31 21.55
C ARG A 36 -12.53 31.42 22.27
N ASN A 37 -13.00 30.42 23.02
CA ASN A 37 -12.14 29.45 23.68
C ASN A 37 -11.39 28.57 22.67
N LEU A 38 -12.07 28.11 21.61
CA LEU A 38 -11.44 27.31 20.57
C LEU A 38 -10.38 28.13 19.80
N ILE A 39 -10.66 29.41 19.53
CA ILE A 39 -9.69 30.32 18.90
C ILE A 39 -8.45 30.48 19.78
N ARG A 40 -8.59 30.66 21.11
CA ARG A 40 -7.46 30.72 22.04
C ARG A 40 -6.61 29.45 22.03
N ILE A 41 -7.24 28.28 22.02
CA ILE A 41 -6.54 26.99 21.92
C ILE A 41 -5.74 26.93 20.62
N TRP A 42 -6.30 27.40 19.50
CA TRP A 42 -5.60 27.41 18.22
C TRP A 42 -4.43 28.39 18.18
N ILE A 43 -4.57 29.57 18.79
CA ILE A 43 -3.46 30.52 18.93
C ILE A 43 -2.32 29.88 19.74
N ALA A 44 -2.62 29.31 20.91
CA ALA A 44 -1.61 28.63 21.73
C ALA A 44 -0.94 27.45 21.01
N LYS A 45 -1.71 26.70 20.20
CA LYS A 45 -1.15 25.62 19.36
C LYS A 45 -0.23 26.15 18.26
N ALA A 46 -0.58 27.27 17.64
CA ALA A 46 0.26 27.90 16.62
C ALA A 46 1.56 28.46 17.19
N GLU A 47 1.55 29.04 18.39
CA GLU A 47 2.74 29.55 19.07
C GLU A 47 3.80 28.45 19.32
N VAL A 48 3.36 27.20 19.51
CA VAL A 48 4.24 26.04 19.70
C VAL A 48 4.51 25.31 18.36
N GLY A 49 4.08 25.86 17.22
CA GLY A 49 4.29 25.26 15.90
C GLY A 49 3.53 23.96 15.65
N ALA A 50 2.50 23.66 16.47
CA ALA A 50 1.83 22.36 16.44
C ALA A 50 1.07 22.09 15.12
N PHE A 51 0.66 23.14 14.39
CA PHE A 51 0.02 23.00 13.08
C PHE A 51 0.98 22.57 11.98
N ASP A 52 2.26 22.95 12.07
CA ASP A 52 3.28 22.59 11.09
C ASP A 52 3.68 21.12 11.28
N ASN A 53 3.88 20.71 12.55
CA ASN A 53 4.11 19.31 12.90
C ASN A 53 2.97 18.38 12.43
N GLU A 54 1.71 18.84 12.51
CA GLU A 54 0.55 18.06 12.07
C GLU A 54 0.51 17.92 10.54
N ALA A 55 0.90 18.95 9.79
CA ALA A 55 1.02 18.89 8.33
C ALA A 55 2.17 17.98 7.89
N GLU A 56 3.36 18.14 8.47
CA GLU A 56 4.51 17.28 8.20
C GLU A 56 4.23 15.80 8.51
N ALA A 57 3.53 15.53 9.61
CA ALA A 57 3.12 14.17 9.95
C ALA A 57 2.13 13.57 8.93
N ALA A 58 1.21 14.38 8.39
CA ALA A 58 0.28 13.94 7.36
C ALA A 58 0.99 13.62 6.04
N ASP A 59 1.93 14.47 5.61
CA ASP A 59 2.73 14.23 4.41
C ASP A 59 3.60 12.99 4.55
N LEU A 60 4.24 12.82 5.72
CA LEU A 60 5.04 11.63 6.02
C LEU A 60 4.20 10.36 6.01
N LEU A 61 2.98 10.40 6.56
CA LEU A 61 2.04 9.28 6.54
C LEU A 61 1.66 8.90 5.10
N SER A 62 1.35 9.89 4.25
CA SER A 62 1.05 9.64 2.83
C SER A 62 2.24 8.99 2.09
N GLY A 63 3.46 9.46 2.38
CA GLY A 63 4.68 8.84 1.86
C GLY A 63 4.83 7.37 2.28
N TYR A 64 4.51 7.05 3.54
CA TYR A 64 4.51 5.67 4.02
C TYR A 64 3.44 4.82 3.33
N GLU A 65 2.22 5.33 3.15
CA GLU A 65 1.15 4.62 2.44
C GLU A 65 1.54 4.29 1.00
N ALA A 66 2.16 5.24 0.28
CA ALA A 66 2.66 5.01 -1.07
C ALA A 66 3.75 3.93 -1.11
N LYS A 67 4.67 3.95 -0.13
CA LYS A 67 5.73 2.95 0.00
C LYS A 67 5.16 1.56 0.30
N ILE A 68 4.19 1.47 1.22
CA ILE A 68 3.47 0.22 1.54
C ILE A 68 2.81 -0.33 0.28
N ALA A 69 2.05 0.48 -0.44
CA ALA A 69 1.37 0.04 -1.65
C ALA A 69 2.35 -0.40 -2.76
N ALA A 70 3.54 0.22 -2.86
CA ALA A 70 4.57 -0.22 -3.80
C ALA A 70 5.16 -1.59 -3.41
N LEU A 71 5.43 -1.78 -2.12
CA LEU A 71 5.93 -3.05 -1.58
C LEU A 71 4.90 -4.17 -1.71
N GLU A 72 3.64 -3.92 -1.40
CA GLU A 72 2.55 -4.91 -1.55
C GLU A 72 2.43 -5.39 -3.01
N ARG A 73 2.56 -4.47 -3.99
CA ARG A 73 2.58 -4.85 -5.41
C ARG A 73 3.80 -5.70 -5.77
N LEU A 74 4.97 -5.40 -5.23
CA LEU A 74 6.19 -6.21 -5.43
C LEU A 74 6.02 -7.62 -4.85
N VAL A 75 5.50 -7.71 -3.63
CA VAL A 75 5.21 -9.00 -2.97
C VAL A 75 4.21 -9.81 -3.79
N GLY A 76 3.16 -9.17 -4.32
CA GLY A 76 2.21 -9.84 -5.22
C GLY A 76 2.86 -10.40 -6.49
N ARG A 77 3.74 -9.62 -7.14
CA ARG A 77 4.49 -10.12 -8.32
C ARG A 77 5.41 -11.29 -7.98
N GLN A 78 6.14 -11.20 -6.87
CA GLN A 78 7.01 -12.27 -6.40
C GLN A 78 6.22 -13.54 -6.07
N ALA A 79 5.03 -13.42 -5.47
CA ALA A 79 4.17 -14.56 -5.19
C ALA A 79 3.76 -15.31 -6.47
N LEU A 80 3.34 -14.58 -7.52
CA LEU A 80 2.99 -15.16 -8.81
C LEU A 80 4.19 -15.86 -9.48
N GLU A 81 5.37 -15.24 -9.43
CA GLU A 81 6.59 -15.84 -9.97
C GLU A 81 6.96 -17.13 -9.24
N LEU A 82 6.85 -17.15 -7.90
CA LEU A 82 7.09 -18.35 -7.10
C LEU A 82 6.09 -19.45 -7.41
N GLU A 83 4.80 -19.13 -7.59
CA GLU A 83 3.78 -20.10 -7.99
C GLU A 83 4.07 -20.68 -9.37
N TYR A 84 4.45 -19.84 -10.32
CA TYR A 84 4.84 -20.26 -11.66
C TYR A 84 6.04 -21.22 -11.63
N LEU A 85 7.12 -20.87 -10.92
CA LEU A 85 8.32 -21.71 -10.81
C LEU A 85 8.04 -23.03 -10.08
N LYS A 86 7.28 -22.99 -8.98
CA LYS A 86 6.83 -24.20 -8.28
C LYS A 86 5.96 -25.08 -9.18
N GLY A 87 5.08 -24.48 -9.97
CA GLY A 87 4.28 -25.15 -10.99
C GLY A 87 5.17 -25.85 -12.01
N ALA A 88 6.10 -25.13 -12.63
CA ALA A 88 7.02 -25.67 -13.64
C ALA A 88 7.84 -26.86 -13.10
N LEU A 89 8.35 -26.77 -11.86
CA LEU A 89 9.10 -27.87 -11.23
C LEU A 89 8.25 -29.14 -11.06
N LYS A 90 6.98 -29.01 -10.69
CA LYS A 90 6.05 -30.15 -10.56
C LYS A 90 5.83 -30.84 -11.92
N HIS A 91 5.64 -30.06 -12.99
CA HIS A 91 5.46 -30.59 -14.34
C HIS A 91 6.73 -31.26 -14.89
N GLY A 92 7.92 -30.68 -14.65
CA GLY A 92 9.20 -31.28 -15.06
C GLY A 92 9.50 -32.62 -14.39
N ARG A 93 9.10 -32.80 -13.11
CA ARG A 93 9.21 -34.08 -12.41
C ARG A 93 8.21 -35.11 -12.92
N SER A 94 6.99 -34.68 -13.30
CA SER A 94 5.99 -35.56 -13.89
C SER A 94 6.41 -36.05 -15.29
N SER A 95 6.93 -35.17 -16.15
CA SER A 95 7.46 -35.54 -17.47
C SER A 95 8.58 -36.58 -17.41
N ARG A 96 9.43 -36.54 -16.38
CA ARG A 96 10.50 -37.54 -16.17
C ARG A 96 9.97 -38.90 -15.69
N ASN A 97 8.76 -38.93 -15.12
CA ASN A 97 8.10 -40.12 -14.61
C ASN A 97 7.06 -40.70 -15.58
N VAL A 98 6.65 -39.97 -16.62
CA VAL A 98 5.90 -40.54 -17.75
C VAL A 98 6.90 -41.39 -18.54
N SER A 99 6.78 -42.69 -18.33
CA SER A 99 7.66 -43.71 -18.88
C SER A 99 7.88 -43.53 -20.37
N MET A 100 9.15 -43.37 -20.77
CA MET A 100 9.63 -43.79 -22.09
C MET A 100 9.53 -45.32 -22.16
N SER A 101 8.31 -45.85 -22.16
CA SER A 101 8.04 -47.25 -22.45
C SER A 101 7.61 -47.33 -23.91
N VAL A 102 8.60 -47.32 -24.80
CA VAL A 102 8.40 -47.83 -26.15
C VAL A 102 8.42 -49.35 -26.00
N ILE A 103 7.23 -49.95 -25.96
CA ILE A 103 7.08 -51.41 -26.08
C ILE A 103 7.36 -51.76 -27.55
N THR A 104 8.62 -52.02 -27.90
CA THR A 104 8.93 -52.86 -29.07
C THR A 104 8.98 -54.31 -28.59
N GLY A 105 7.89 -55.05 -28.80
CA GLY A 105 7.85 -56.49 -28.57
C GLY A 105 8.84 -57.24 -29.47
N PRO A 106 9.23 -58.47 -29.12
CA PRO A 106 10.26 -59.20 -29.87
C PRO A 106 9.69 -59.70 -31.20
N VAL A 107 10.34 -59.38 -32.32
CA VAL A 107 10.14 -60.16 -33.55
C VAL A 107 10.92 -61.46 -33.37
N VAL A 108 10.12 -62.52 -33.26
CA VAL A 108 10.46 -63.93 -33.16
C VAL A 108 11.49 -64.34 -34.23
N SER A 109 12.49 -65.14 -33.82
CA SER A 109 13.46 -65.82 -34.69
C SER A 109 12.77 -66.55 -35.84
N ALA A 110 13.21 -66.30 -37.07
CA ALA A 110 12.93 -67.15 -38.23
C ALA A 110 14.16 -68.02 -38.56
N LEU A 111 14.01 -69.30 -38.24
CA LEU A 111 14.58 -70.56 -38.75
C LEU A 111 15.79 -70.55 -39.72
N PRO A 112 16.81 -71.42 -39.53
CA PRO A 112 17.95 -71.55 -40.43
C PRO A 112 17.61 -72.31 -41.73
N ARG A 113 18.21 -71.85 -42.84
CA ARG A 113 18.38 -72.53 -44.14
C ARG A 113 19.74 -72.07 -44.68
N ASP A 114 20.59 -72.85 -45.32
CA ASP A 114 20.72 -74.29 -45.55
C ASP A 114 22.14 -74.49 -46.14
N VAL A 115 22.64 -75.73 -46.06
CA VAL A 115 23.72 -76.38 -46.84
C VAL A 115 24.92 -75.60 -47.40
N GLY A 116 26.10 -76.11 -47.04
CA GLY A 116 27.36 -76.03 -47.78
C GLY A 116 28.31 -77.13 -47.30
#